data_AF-K2RWU0-F1
#
_entry.id   AF-K2RWU0-F1
#
_cell.length_a   1.000
_cell.length_b   1.000
_cell.length_c   1.000
_cell.angle_alpha   90.00
_cell.angle_beta   90.00
_cell.angle_gamma   90.00
#
_symmetry.space_group_name_H-M   'P 1'
#
loop_
_entity.id
_entity.type
_entity.pdbx_description
1 polymer ?
#
loop_
_entity_poly.entity_id
_entity_poly.type
_entity_poly.pdbx_seq_one_letter_code
_entity_poly.pdbx_strand_id
1 'polypeptide(L)'
;MTAADIITDPDLRAVLDAASLAQQQCDALLALLAEHPLPATGKNPADGQLLLPPDVAESVSTAQKKLHAHLAAVRNRNRKALLSVRSTKHSTADARHEVDTLHLALQNLYYEQRHLESEIKACQEYEHPYQKLPLIPEDQFVEQFPEVVESCRESAREATAARREKAKEEGGEDTGMEEGDEDVAYEQEVFEDALMKARIEHEHKERLALEEKRQGLLKRKQGLIAENNKRKEDLAKLDESLEKFIEAAKPIEQTFQKEY
;
A
#
# COMPACT_ATOMS: atom_id res chain seq x y z
N MET A 1 15.48 -19.62 54.42
CA MET A 1 15.24 -18.41 53.63
C MET A 1 14.33 -17.52 54.44
N THR A 2 14.77 -16.33 54.81
CA THR A 2 13.95 -15.38 55.56
C THR A 2 13.11 -14.55 54.59
N ALA A 3 12.00 -13.94 55.03
CA ALA A 3 11.19 -13.05 54.19
C ALA A 3 12.02 -11.88 53.61
N ALA A 4 13.11 -11.52 54.28
CA ALA A 4 14.10 -10.57 53.81
C ALA A 4 14.89 -11.02 52.57
N ASP A 5 15.01 -12.32 52.30
CA ASP A 5 15.78 -12.81 51.15
C ASP A 5 14.94 -12.86 49.86
N ILE A 6 13.62 -12.72 49.98
CA ILE A 6 12.65 -12.90 48.88
C ILE A 6 12.13 -11.55 48.34
N ILE A 7 12.05 -10.53 49.19
CA ILE A 7 11.53 -9.20 48.82
C ILE A 7 12.65 -8.34 48.24
N THR A 8 12.62 -8.11 46.93
CA THR A 8 13.59 -7.30 46.18
C THR A 8 13.19 -5.83 46.04
N ASP A 9 11.89 -5.51 46.15
CA ASP A 9 11.39 -4.14 46.00
C ASP A 9 11.77 -3.26 47.21
N PRO A 10 12.34 -2.06 46.98
CA PRO A 10 12.85 -1.21 48.06
C PRO A 10 11.75 -0.63 48.96
N ASP A 11 10.57 -0.32 48.41
CA ASP A 11 9.45 0.19 49.20
C ASP A 11 8.84 -0.93 50.07
N LEU A 12 8.68 -2.14 49.53
CA LEU A 12 8.25 -3.32 50.29
C LEU A 12 9.28 -3.72 51.36
N ARG A 13 10.57 -3.59 51.08
CA ARG A 13 11.62 -3.83 52.07
C ARG A 13 11.55 -2.81 53.21
N ALA A 14 11.35 -1.54 52.90
CA ALA A 14 11.15 -0.50 53.92
C ALA A 14 9.90 -0.75 54.77
N VAL A 15 8.84 -1.35 54.22
CA VAL A 15 7.66 -1.78 54.99
C VAL A 15 8.01 -2.94 55.92
N LEU A 16 8.73 -3.96 55.43
CA LEU A 16 9.17 -5.09 56.24
C LEU A 16 10.04 -4.63 57.42
N ASP A 17 11.05 -3.78 57.17
CA ASP A 17 11.93 -3.28 58.21
C ASP A 17 11.16 -2.48 59.28
N ALA A 18 10.20 -1.65 58.86
CA ALA A 18 9.34 -0.92 59.80
C ALA A 18 8.43 -1.85 60.61
N ALA A 19 7.92 -2.92 60.01
CA ALA A 19 7.09 -3.90 60.69
C ALA A 19 7.91 -4.71 61.72
N SER A 20 9.14 -5.11 61.36
CA SER A 20 10.07 -5.77 62.28
C SER A 20 10.43 -4.88 63.48
N LEU A 21 10.67 -3.58 63.25
CA LEU A 21 10.91 -2.63 64.33
C LEU A 21 9.67 -2.47 65.24
N ALA A 22 8.46 -2.41 64.66
CA ALA A 22 7.23 -2.34 65.46
C ALA A 22 7.03 -3.60 66.30
N GLN A 23 7.32 -4.78 65.74
CA GLN A 23 7.26 -6.05 66.46
C GLN A 23 8.26 -6.11 67.62
N GLN A 24 9.52 -5.72 67.39
CA GLN A 24 10.55 -5.67 68.45
C GLN A 24 10.12 -4.76 69.62
N GLN A 25 9.45 -3.65 69.33
CA GLN A 25 8.95 -2.74 70.36
C GLN A 25 7.72 -3.28 71.10
N CYS A 26 6.85 -4.04 70.41
CA CYS A 26 5.79 -4.80 71.08
C CYS A 26 6.38 -5.84 72.04
N ASP A 27 7.35 -6.62 71.57
CA ASP A 27 7.98 -7.68 72.37
C ASP A 27 8.69 -7.10 73.59
N ALA A 28 9.38 -5.95 73.43
CA ALA A 28 10.01 -5.23 74.53
C ALA A 28 9.00 -4.69 75.55
N LEU A 29 7.86 -4.15 75.10
CA LEU A 29 6.78 -3.69 75.99
C LEU A 29 6.15 -4.85 76.74
N LEU A 30 5.91 -5.99 76.07
CA LEU A 30 5.37 -7.19 76.70
C LEU A 30 6.34 -7.78 77.73
N ALA A 31 7.65 -7.77 77.45
CA ALA A 31 8.67 -8.19 78.41
C ALA A 31 8.68 -7.30 79.67
N LEU A 32 8.61 -5.98 79.50
CA LEU A 32 8.52 -5.03 80.61
C LEU A 32 7.26 -5.25 81.47
N LEU A 33 6.12 -5.52 80.85
CA LEU A 33 4.87 -5.86 81.55
C LEU A 33 4.91 -7.25 82.22
N ALA A 34 5.68 -8.20 81.68
CA ALA A 34 5.86 -9.52 82.26
C ALA A 34 6.78 -9.50 83.49
N GLU A 35 7.78 -8.62 83.52
CA GLU A 35 8.64 -8.37 84.70
C GLU A 35 7.88 -7.66 85.83
N HIS A 36 6.79 -6.95 85.51
CA HIS A 36 5.92 -6.25 86.45
C HIS A 36 4.44 -6.64 86.26
N PRO A 37 4.05 -7.88 86.63
CA PRO A 37 2.70 -8.38 86.38
C PRO A 37 1.65 -7.57 87.13
N LEU A 38 0.63 -7.10 86.41
CA LEU A 38 -0.53 -6.45 87.00
C LEU A 38 -1.28 -7.46 87.90
N PRO A 39 -1.75 -7.08 89.10
CA PRO A 39 -2.66 -7.93 89.87
C PRO A 39 -3.93 -8.22 89.06
N ALA A 40 -4.42 -9.47 89.15
CA ALA A 40 -5.63 -9.90 88.47
C ALA A 40 -6.80 -8.94 88.79
N THR A 41 -7.47 -8.43 87.75
CA THR A 41 -8.62 -7.54 87.88
C THR A 41 -9.67 -8.17 88.79
N GLY A 42 -9.82 -7.64 90.00
CA GLY A 42 -10.95 -7.95 90.88
C GLY A 42 -12.25 -7.45 90.26
N LYS A 43 -13.36 -8.15 90.54
CA LYS A 43 -14.69 -7.93 89.93
C LYS A 43 -15.35 -6.57 90.25
N ASN A 44 -14.68 -5.64 90.93
CA ASN A 44 -15.22 -4.33 91.31
C ASN A 44 -14.48 -3.18 90.59
N PRO A 45 -15.19 -2.33 89.83
CA PRO A 45 -14.60 -1.22 89.07
C PRO A 45 -14.22 0.01 89.91
N ALA A 46 -14.40 0.00 91.23
CA ALA A 46 -14.23 1.18 92.09
C ALA A 46 -12.92 1.21 92.92
N ASP A 47 -12.20 0.08 93.06
CA ASP A 47 -10.94 0.01 93.83
C ASP A 47 -9.70 -0.28 92.95
N GLY A 48 -9.85 -0.15 91.63
CA GLY A 48 -8.82 -0.54 90.65
C GLY A 48 -7.80 0.55 90.31
N GLN A 49 -7.31 1.34 91.27
CA GLN A 49 -6.11 2.14 91.01
C GLN A 49 -4.87 1.24 91.08
N LEU A 50 -4.55 0.68 89.91
CA LEU A 50 -3.31 -0.03 89.61
C LEU A 50 -2.10 0.84 89.95
N LEU A 51 -1.48 0.62 91.11
CA LEU A 51 -0.21 1.22 91.46
C LEU A 51 0.92 0.38 90.84
N LEU A 52 1.14 0.56 89.53
CA LEU A 52 2.50 0.40 89.02
C LEU A 52 3.38 1.44 89.73
N PRO A 53 4.62 1.10 90.14
CA PRO A 53 5.57 2.11 90.62
C PRO A 53 5.64 3.27 89.61
N PRO A 54 5.70 4.54 90.05
CA PRO A 54 5.61 5.70 89.14
C PRO A 54 6.65 5.66 88.01
N ASP A 55 7.84 5.13 88.29
CA ASP A 55 8.93 4.90 87.32
C ASP A 55 8.57 3.85 86.24
N VAL A 56 7.90 2.77 86.64
CA VAL A 56 7.43 1.72 85.72
C VAL A 56 6.24 2.21 84.89
N ALA A 57 5.34 3.02 85.46
CA ALA A 57 4.23 3.62 84.73
C ALA A 57 4.72 4.60 83.65
N GLU A 58 5.74 5.40 83.96
CA GLU A 58 6.37 6.32 83.01
C GLU A 58 7.11 5.58 81.89
N SER A 59 7.83 4.50 82.20
CA SER A 59 8.53 3.68 81.20
C SER A 59 7.56 2.95 80.26
N VAL A 60 6.45 2.41 80.79
CA VAL A 60 5.36 1.83 79.98
C VAL A 60 4.74 2.88 79.07
N SER A 61 4.44 4.09 79.58
CA SER A 61 3.87 5.17 78.77
C SER A 61 4.83 5.59 77.63
N THR A 62 6.13 5.65 77.92
CA THR A 62 7.15 5.98 76.92
C THR A 62 7.28 4.90 75.85
N ALA A 63 7.28 3.62 76.26
CA ALA A 63 7.29 2.48 75.35
C ALA A 63 6.02 2.41 74.48
N GLN A 64 4.83 2.69 75.04
CA GLN A 64 3.58 2.81 74.29
C GLN A 64 3.63 3.92 73.24
N LYS A 65 4.15 5.11 73.59
CA LYS A 65 4.34 6.21 72.62
C LYS A 65 5.26 5.81 71.47
N LYS A 66 6.38 5.13 71.77
CA LYS A 66 7.30 4.58 70.75
C LYS A 66 6.60 3.57 69.85
N LEU A 67 5.86 2.63 70.43
CA LEU A 67 5.09 1.63 69.66
C LEU A 67 4.08 2.30 68.72
N HIS A 68 3.30 3.27 69.21
CA HIS A 68 2.35 3.99 68.37
C HIS A 68 3.04 4.74 67.22
N ALA A 69 4.22 5.31 67.45
CA ALA A 69 5.02 5.94 66.40
C ALA A 69 5.48 4.92 65.33
N HIS A 70 5.96 3.74 65.74
CA HIS A 70 6.34 2.67 64.81
C HIS A 70 5.14 2.13 64.02
N LEU A 71 3.99 1.92 64.66
CA LEU A 71 2.76 1.51 63.96
C LEU A 71 2.28 2.55 62.96
N ALA A 72 2.41 3.84 63.27
CA ALA A 72 2.13 4.91 62.31
C ALA A 72 3.11 4.88 61.13
N ALA A 73 4.40 4.65 61.39
CA ALA A 73 5.42 4.52 60.35
C ALA A 73 5.14 3.34 59.41
N VAL A 74 4.75 2.18 59.93
CA VAL A 74 4.36 1.01 59.12
C VAL A 74 3.18 1.34 58.20
N ARG A 75 2.12 1.96 58.74
CA ARG A 75 0.94 2.35 57.94
C ARG A 75 1.32 3.34 56.83
N ASN A 76 2.16 4.32 57.14
CA ASN A 76 2.60 5.31 56.16
C ASN A 76 3.47 4.69 55.05
N ARG A 77 4.42 3.82 55.41
CA ARG A 77 5.25 3.11 54.42
C ARG A 77 4.42 2.17 53.55
N ASN A 78 3.45 1.45 54.13
CA ASN A 78 2.56 0.57 53.37
C ASN A 78 1.69 1.38 52.39
N ARG A 79 1.13 2.51 52.83
CA ARG A 79 0.40 3.42 51.95
C ARG A 79 1.26 3.93 50.79
N LYS A 80 2.52 4.29 51.06
CA LYS A 80 3.48 4.71 50.02
C LYS A 80 3.71 3.60 48.99
N ALA A 81 3.98 2.37 49.43
CA ALA A 81 4.17 1.23 48.53
C ALA A 81 2.93 0.96 47.66
N LEU A 82 1.73 1.01 48.25
CA LEU A 82 0.47 0.83 47.50
C LEU A 82 0.25 1.93 46.45
N LEU A 83 0.56 3.18 46.79
CA LEU A 83 0.45 4.30 45.84
C LEU A 83 1.45 4.17 44.70
N SER A 84 2.69 3.76 45.00
CA SER A 84 3.72 3.47 43.99
C SER A 84 3.24 2.41 43.01
N VAL A 85 2.78 1.25 43.51
CA VAL A 85 2.24 0.16 42.67
C VAL A 85 1.05 0.61 41.81
N ARG A 86 0.15 1.42 42.37
CA ARG A 86 -0.98 1.95 41.60
C ARG A 86 -0.52 2.91 40.49
N SER A 87 0.46 3.76 40.78
CA SER A 87 1.04 4.70 39.82
C SER A 87 1.75 3.96 38.69
N THR A 88 2.56 2.96 39.01
CA THR A 88 3.27 2.17 37.99
C THR A 88 2.29 1.38 37.14
N LYS A 89 1.26 0.77 37.73
CA LYS A 89 0.18 0.09 36.98
C LYS A 89 -0.50 1.03 35.99
N HIS A 90 -0.84 2.25 36.42
CA HIS A 90 -1.46 3.24 35.54
C HIS A 90 -0.52 3.64 34.40
N SER A 91 0.72 4.00 34.70
CA SER A 91 1.71 4.38 33.69
C SER A 91 1.99 3.25 32.68
N THR A 92 2.06 2.00 33.14
CA THR A 92 2.23 0.85 32.23
C THR A 92 1.00 0.61 31.36
N ALA A 93 -0.21 0.89 31.85
CA ALA A 93 -1.43 0.76 31.07
C ALA A 93 -1.52 1.85 29.99
N ASP A 94 -1.14 3.08 30.31
CA ASP A 94 -1.13 4.20 29.37
C ASP A 94 -0.09 3.97 28.27
N ALA A 95 1.14 3.59 28.64
CA ALA A 95 2.19 3.25 27.67
C ALA A 95 1.79 2.07 26.78
N ARG A 96 1.12 1.05 27.34
CA ARG A 96 0.59 -0.06 26.54
C ARG A 96 -0.46 0.42 25.56
N HIS A 97 -1.39 1.28 26.00
CA HIS A 97 -2.42 1.81 25.12
C HIS A 97 -1.82 2.61 23.96
N GLU A 98 -0.81 3.44 24.22
CA GLU A 98 -0.08 4.18 23.20
C GLU A 98 0.58 3.24 22.17
N VAL A 99 1.23 2.17 22.63
CA VAL A 99 1.81 1.14 21.75
C VAL A 99 0.73 0.50 20.88
N ASP A 100 -0.42 0.14 21.44
CA ASP A 100 -1.52 -0.48 20.70
C ASP A 100 -2.08 0.49 19.63
N THR A 101 -2.19 1.78 19.95
CA THR A 101 -2.60 2.82 19.00
C THR A 101 -1.61 2.99 17.85
N LEU A 102 -0.31 3.07 18.15
CA LEU A 102 0.73 3.17 17.13
C LEU A 102 0.80 1.91 16.26
N HIS A 103 0.61 0.74 16.85
CA HIS A 103 0.57 -0.52 16.10
C HIS A 103 -0.59 -0.53 15.09
N LEU A 104 -1.78 -0.06 15.50
CA LEU A 104 -2.92 0.05 14.59
C LEU A 104 -2.65 1.04 13.45
N ALA A 105 -2.07 2.21 13.76
CA ALA A 105 -1.70 3.20 12.74
C ALA A 105 -0.70 2.63 11.73
N LEU A 106 0.30 1.88 12.21
CA LEU A 106 1.29 1.21 11.36
C LEU A 106 0.64 0.14 10.46
N GLN A 107 -0.31 -0.65 10.98
CA GLN A 107 -1.04 -1.63 10.17
C GLN A 107 -1.86 -0.97 9.06
N ASN A 108 -2.48 0.19 9.34
CA ASN A 108 -3.20 0.96 8.33
C ASN A 108 -2.25 1.42 7.20
N LEU A 109 -1.06 1.91 7.56
CA LEU A 109 -0.06 2.31 6.56
C LEU A 109 0.45 1.13 5.74
N TYR A 110 0.68 -0.05 6.34
CA TYR A 110 1.05 -1.24 5.57
C TYR A 110 -0.05 -1.69 4.62
N TYR A 111 -1.31 -1.56 5.02
CA TYR A 111 -2.43 -1.85 4.14
C TYR A 111 -2.46 -0.87 2.95
N GLU A 112 -2.32 0.43 3.21
CA GLU A 112 -2.26 1.47 2.18
C GLU A 112 -1.10 1.24 1.22
N GLN A 113 0.10 0.99 1.74
CA GLN A 113 1.28 0.65 0.93
C GLN A 113 0.99 -0.53 0.01
N ARG A 114 0.49 -1.65 0.56
CA ARG A 114 0.20 -2.85 -0.24
C ARG A 114 -0.87 -2.59 -1.29
N HIS A 115 -1.88 -1.78 -0.97
CA HIS A 115 -2.93 -1.39 -1.90
C HIS A 115 -2.33 -0.60 -3.08
N LEU A 116 -1.57 0.45 -2.79
CA LEU A 116 -0.90 1.28 -3.80
C LEU A 116 0.09 0.46 -4.65
N GLU A 117 0.89 -0.41 -4.03
CA GLU A 117 1.78 -1.31 -4.76
C GLU A 117 1.03 -2.24 -5.72
N SER A 118 -0.16 -2.69 -5.32
CA SER A 118 -1.01 -3.54 -6.15
C SER A 118 -1.63 -2.75 -7.31
N GLU A 119 -2.04 -1.50 -7.07
CA GLU A 119 -2.54 -0.61 -8.12
C GLU A 119 -1.43 -0.24 -9.12
N ILE A 120 -0.23 0.10 -8.64
CA ILE A 120 0.94 0.36 -9.48
C ILE A 120 1.24 -0.84 -10.36
N LYS A 121 1.26 -2.06 -9.79
CA LYS A 121 1.47 -3.29 -10.58
C LYS A 121 0.37 -3.48 -11.62
N ALA A 122 -0.89 -3.25 -11.27
CA ALA A 122 -1.99 -3.34 -12.23
C ALA A 122 -1.85 -2.32 -13.37
N CYS A 123 -1.36 -1.11 -13.09
CA CYS A 123 -1.06 -0.10 -14.10
C CYS A 123 0.14 -0.49 -14.97
N GLN A 124 1.20 -1.07 -14.38
CA GLN A 124 2.40 -1.51 -15.09
C GLN A 124 2.15 -2.75 -15.97
N GLU A 125 1.30 -3.67 -15.52
CA GLU A 125 0.91 -4.87 -16.26
C GLU A 125 -0.19 -4.59 -17.31
N TYR A 126 -0.63 -3.34 -17.44
CA TYR A 126 -1.65 -2.98 -18.41
C TYR A 126 -1.16 -3.29 -19.83
N GLU A 127 -1.85 -4.23 -20.47
CA GLU A 127 -1.49 -4.67 -21.81
C GLU A 127 -1.98 -3.66 -22.85
N HIS A 128 -1.07 -2.83 -23.34
CA HIS A 128 -1.41 -1.82 -24.33
C HIS A 128 -1.67 -2.45 -25.71
N PRO A 129 -2.83 -2.20 -26.35
CA PRO A 129 -3.17 -2.82 -27.64
C PRO A 129 -2.16 -2.56 -28.75
N TYR A 130 -1.51 -1.38 -28.74
CA TYR A 130 -0.54 -0.99 -29.77
C TYR A 130 0.68 -1.92 -29.82
N GLN A 131 1.05 -2.56 -28.71
CA GLN A 131 2.21 -3.48 -28.65
C GLN A 131 1.97 -4.78 -29.44
N LYS A 132 0.70 -5.10 -29.73
CA LYS A 132 0.33 -6.28 -30.54
C LYS A 132 0.19 -5.99 -32.03
N LEU A 133 0.31 -4.72 -32.45
CA LEU A 133 0.19 -4.38 -33.86
C LEU A 133 1.42 -4.90 -34.61
N PRO A 134 1.24 -5.61 -35.73
CA PRO A 134 2.36 -5.95 -36.60
C PRO A 134 2.77 -4.68 -37.35
N LEU A 135 3.74 -3.96 -36.77
CA LEU A 135 4.37 -2.76 -37.34
C LEU A 135 5.68 -3.14 -38.02
N ILE A 136 6.13 -2.29 -38.95
CA ILE A 136 7.50 -2.34 -39.49
C ILE A 136 8.49 -2.21 -38.32
N PRO A 137 9.53 -3.06 -38.23
CA PRO A 137 10.57 -2.95 -37.21
C PRO A 137 11.21 -1.55 -37.19
N GLU A 138 11.65 -1.09 -36.02
CA GLU A 138 12.20 0.26 -35.84
C GLU A 138 13.36 0.55 -36.77
N ASP A 139 14.33 -0.36 -36.82
CA ASP A 139 15.52 -0.23 -37.68
C ASP A 139 15.14 0.04 -39.14
N GLN A 140 14.16 -0.72 -39.65
CA GLN A 140 13.69 -0.59 -41.04
C GLN A 140 12.91 0.70 -41.25
N PHE A 141 12.11 1.12 -40.26
CA PHE A 141 11.35 2.36 -40.35
C PHE A 141 12.28 3.58 -40.37
N VAL A 142 13.33 3.57 -39.55
CA VAL A 142 14.32 4.65 -39.48
C VAL A 142 15.09 4.78 -40.80
N GLU A 143 15.46 3.65 -41.42
CA GLU A 143 16.13 3.64 -42.72
C GLU A 143 15.22 4.14 -43.86
N GLN A 144 13.93 3.76 -43.84
CA GLN A 144 12.99 4.09 -44.91
C GLN A 144 12.42 5.51 -44.80
N PHE A 145 12.31 6.06 -43.59
CA PHE A 145 11.65 7.33 -43.33
C PHE A 145 12.50 8.28 -42.46
N PRO A 146 13.73 8.66 -42.90
CA PRO A 146 14.62 9.51 -42.12
C PRO A 146 14.04 10.90 -41.83
N GLU A 147 13.23 11.46 -42.74
CA GLU A 147 12.57 12.76 -42.55
C GLU A 147 11.58 12.75 -41.38
N VAL A 148 10.85 11.64 -41.19
CA VAL A 148 9.91 11.47 -40.07
C VAL A 148 10.66 11.35 -38.75
N VAL A 149 11.79 10.63 -38.75
CA VAL A 149 12.64 10.48 -37.56
C VAL A 149 13.19 11.83 -37.11
N GLU A 150 13.70 12.66 -38.03
CA GLU A 150 14.19 14.00 -37.68
C GLU A 150 13.06 14.90 -37.16
N SER A 151 11.87 14.85 -37.76
CA SER A 151 10.70 15.58 -37.24
C SER A 151 10.31 15.14 -35.82
N CYS A 152 10.40 13.84 -35.51
CA CYS A 152 10.20 13.34 -34.14
C CYS A 152 11.29 13.86 -33.17
N ARG A 153 12.55 13.94 -33.60
CA ARG A 153 13.65 14.50 -32.78
C ARG A 153 13.46 15.98 -32.51
N GLU A 154 13.05 16.75 -33.53
CA GLU A 154 12.73 18.16 -33.38
C GLU A 154 11.59 18.35 -32.38
N SER A 155 10.53 17.56 -32.49
CA SER A 155 9.40 17.59 -31.54
C SER A 155 9.83 17.30 -30.11
N ALA A 156 10.76 16.37 -29.90
CA ALA A 156 11.30 16.05 -28.58
C ALA A 156 12.14 17.20 -27.99
N ARG A 157 12.96 17.85 -28.81
CA ARG A 157 13.73 19.05 -28.43
C ARG A 157 12.83 20.24 -28.09
N GLU A 158 11.74 20.41 -28.84
CA GLU A 158 10.76 21.45 -28.55
C GLU A 158 10.02 21.17 -27.23
N ALA A 159 9.65 19.92 -26.96
CA ALA A 159 8.98 19.53 -25.72
C ALA A 159 9.88 19.70 -24.48
N THR A 160 11.16 19.32 -24.57
CA THR A 160 12.15 19.51 -23.50
C THR A 160 12.42 20.99 -23.25
N ALA A 161 12.56 21.80 -24.32
CA ALA A 161 12.68 23.24 -24.20
C ALA A 161 11.46 23.87 -23.51
N ALA A 162 10.24 23.47 -23.89
CA ALA A 162 9.01 23.95 -23.28
C ALA A 162 8.88 23.55 -21.81
N ARG A 163 9.32 22.33 -21.43
CA ARG A 163 9.38 21.89 -20.03
C ARG A 163 10.35 22.77 -19.23
N ARG A 164 11.52 23.06 -19.77
CA ARG A 164 12.53 23.92 -19.15
C ARG A 164 12.07 25.36 -18.99
N GLU A 165 11.32 25.90 -19.95
CA GLU A 165 10.72 27.23 -19.83
C GLU A 165 9.67 27.28 -18.71
N LYS A 166 8.80 26.28 -18.61
CA LYS A 166 7.82 26.18 -17.51
C LYS A 166 8.48 26.09 -16.13
N ALA A 167 9.55 25.30 -16.00
CA ALA A 167 10.29 25.18 -14.74
C ALA A 167 10.88 26.52 -14.27
N LYS A 168 11.31 27.38 -15.21
CA LYS A 168 11.80 28.73 -14.91
C LYS A 168 10.69 29.69 -14.48
N GLU A 169 9.48 29.55 -15.03
CA GLU A 169 8.32 30.38 -14.65
C GLU A 169 7.78 30.04 -13.27
N GLU A 170 7.84 28.78 -12.85
CA GLU A 170 7.32 28.29 -11.56
C GLU A 170 8.28 28.55 -10.38
N GLY A 171 9.42 29.20 -10.60
CA GLY A 171 10.33 29.65 -9.55
C GLY A 171 11.17 28.54 -8.91
N GLY A 172 11.44 27.46 -9.64
CA GLY A 172 12.35 26.39 -9.19
C GLY A 172 13.74 26.95 -8.86
N GLU A 173 14.21 26.67 -7.64
CA GLU A 173 15.60 26.93 -7.22
C GLU A 173 16.54 26.10 -8.12
N ASP A 174 17.54 26.76 -8.71
CA ASP A 174 18.59 26.18 -9.56
C ASP A 174 19.41 25.15 -8.76
N THR A 175 18.92 23.91 -8.65
CA THR A 175 19.67 22.76 -8.16
C THR A 175 20.59 22.29 -9.28
N GLY A 176 21.65 23.07 -9.49
CA GLY A 176 22.66 22.80 -10.50
C GLY A 176 23.23 21.39 -10.39
N MET A 177 23.33 20.76 -11.57
CA MET A 177 24.10 19.57 -11.94
C MET A 177 23.30 18.27 -12.22
N GLU A 178 22.07 18.07 -11.68
CA GLU A 178 21.22 16.89 -11.98
C GLU A 178 20.20 17.13 -13.12
N GLU A 179 19.84 18.38 -13.42
CA GLU A 179 18.83 18.71 -14.46
C GLU A 179 19.22 18.26 -15.87
N GLY A 180 20.53 18.21 -16.17
CA GLY A 180 21.01 17.83 -17.50
C GLY A 180 20.77 16.37 -17.85
N ASP A 181 20.91 15.47 -16.87
CA ASP A 181 20.67 14.03 -17.09
C ASP A 181 19.16 13.72 -17.14
N GLU A 182 18.35 14.43 -16.36
CA GLU A 182 16.89 14.32 -16.40
C GLU A 182 16.28 14.84 -17.72
N ASP A 183 16.78 15.97 -18.23
CA ASP A 183 16.33 16.54 -19.50
C ASP A 183 16.68 15.61 -20.67
N VAL A 184 17.85 14.96 -20.66
CA VAL A 184 18.26 13.98 -21.67
C VAL A 184 17.38 12.74 -21.63
N ALA A 185 17.09 12.21 -20.43
CA ALA A 185 16.17 11.08 -20.29
C ALA A 185 14.76 11.45 -20.80
N TYR A 186 14.27 12.63 -20.48
CA TYR A 186 12.98 13.12 -20.96
C TYR A 186 12.95 13.33 -22.48
N GLU A 187 14.01 13.89 -23.08
CA GLU A 187 14.11 14.04 -24.54
C GLU A 187 14.00 12.68 -25.23
N GLN A 188 14.71 11.68 -24.71
CA GLN A 188 14.70 10.34 -25.26
C GLN A 188 13.32 9.68 -25.16
N GLU A 189 12.65 9.77 -24.00
CA GLU A 189 11.28 9.25 -23.81
C GLU A 189 10.28 9.91 -24.77
N VAL A 190 10.32 11.24 -24.89
CA VAL A 190 9.42 11.97 -25.80
C VAL A 190 9.71 11.62 -27.26
N PHE A 191 10.98 11.43 -27.62
CA PHE A 191 11.36 11.01 -28.96
C PHE A 191 10.83 9.61 -29.29
N GLU A 192 11.00 8.64 -28.39
CA GLU A 192 10.49 7.26 -28.56
C GLU A 192 8.96 7.25 -28.71
N ASP A 193 8.27 8.03 -27.88
CA ASP A 193 6.82 8.21 -27.95
C ASP A 193 6.36 8.82 -29.29
N ALA A 194 7.07 9.85 -29.77
CA ALA A 194 6.76 10.49 -31.04
C ALA A 194 7.00 9.54 -32.22
N LEU A 195 8.11 8.80 -32.21
CA LEU A 195 8.45 7.82 -33.23
C LEU A 195 7.42 6.67 -33.27
N MET A 196 7.01 6.16 -32.12
CA MET A 196 5.98 5.12 -32.03
C MET A 196 4.65 5.59 -32.63
N LYS A 197 4.21 6.82 -32.31
CA LYS A 197 2.98 7.40 -32.87
C LYS A 197 3.07 7.54 -34.39
N ALA A 198 4.20 8.03 -34.90
CA ALA A 198 4.42 8.18 -36.34
C ALA A 198 4.39 6.83 -37.08
N ARG A 199 5.00 5.78 -36.49
CA ARG A 199 4.97 4.41 -37.03
C ARG A 199 3.55 3.85 -37.13
N ILE A 200 2.75 4.02 -36.07
CA ILE A 200 1.36 3.58 -36.05
C ILE A 200 0.54 4.34 -37.10
N GLU A 201 0.74 5.65 -37.21
CA GLU A 201 0.01 6.47 -38.18
C GLU A 201 0.36 6.11 -39.64
N HIS A 202 1.64 5.83 -39.90
CA HIS A 202 2.09 5.35 -41.21
C HIS A 202 1.39 4.03 -41.59
N GLU A 203 1.48 3.02 -40.73
CA GLU A 203 0.83 1.72 -40.95
C GLU A 203 -0.68 1.86 -41.16
N HIS A 204 -1.33 2.73 -40.37
CA HIS A 204 -2.76 3.01 -40.53
C HIS A 204 -3.08 3.61 -41.91
N LYS A 205 -2.30 4.59 -42.37
CA LYS A 205 -2.46 5.19 -43.71
C LYS A 205 -2.27 4.15 -44.81
N GLU A 206 -1.27 3.28 -44.69
CA GLU A 206 -1.01 2.22 -45.66
C GLU A 206 -2.16 1.21 -45.71
N ARG A 207 -2.66 0.76 -44.56
CA ARG A 207 -3.79 -0.18 -44.50
C ARG A 207 -5.06 0.41 -45.10
N LEU A 208 -5.34 1.69 -44.84
CA LEU A 208 -6.46 2.39 -45.47
C LEU A 208 -6.32 2.42 -46.99
N ALA A 209 -5.14 2.76 -47.50
CA ALA A 209 -4.89 2.80 -48.95
C ALA A 209 -5.01 1.41 -49.60
N LEU A 210 -4.57 0.35 -48.91
CA LEU A 210 -4.71 -1.02 -49.38
C LEU A 210 -6.18 -1.47 -49.39
N GLU A 211 -6.96 -1.13 -48.37
CA GLU A 211 -8.38 -1.46 -48.31
C GLU A 211 -9.18 -0.73 -49.40
N GLU A 212 -8.86 0.55 -49.67
CA GLU A 212 -9.47 1.30 -50.78
C GLU A 212 -9.14 0.64 -52.13
N LYS A 213 -7.87 0.29 -52.37
CA LYS A 213 -7.46 -0.45 -53.57
C LYS A 213 -8.18 -1.79 -53.70
N ARG A 214 -8.30 -2.53 -52.60
CA ARG A 214 -9.01 -3.83 -52.55
C ARG A 214 -10.48 -3.65 -52.94
N GLN A 215 -11.17 -2.66 -52.39
CA GLN A 215 -12.57 -2.37 -52.73
C GLN A 215 -12.73 -1.98 -54.20
N GLY A 216 -11.82 -1.16 -54.74
CA GLY A 216 -11.79 -0.81 -56.15
C GLY A 216 -11.62 -2.03 -57.06
N LEU A 217 -10.66 -2.90 -56.76
CA LEU A 217 -10.44 -4.15 -57.50
C LEU A 217 -11.63 -5.11 -57.38
N LEU A 218 -12.27 -5.18 -56.22
CA LEU A 218 -13.45 -6.02 -56.00
C LEU A 218 -14.64 -5.56 -56.87
N LYS A 219 -14.89 -4.24 -56.93
CA LYS A 219 -15.91 -3.66 -57.83
C LYS A 219 -15.60 -3.94 -59.30
N ARG A 220 -14.33 -3.76 -59.71
CA ARG A 220 -13.89 -4.05 -61.09
C ARG A 220 -14.07 -5.52 -61.44
N LYS A 221 -13.71 -6.43 -60.53
CA LYS A 221 -13.92 -7.89 -60.69
C LYS A 221 -15.40 -8.21 -60.88
N GLN A 222 -16.29 -7.66 -60.05
CA GLN A 222 -17.74 -7.87 -60.19
C GLN A 222 -18.27 -7.35 -61.53
N GLY A 223 -17.81 -6.17 -61.97
CA GLY A 223 -18.17 -5.63 -63.28
C GLY A 223 -17.75 -6.54 -64.44
N LEU A 224 -16.51 -7.03 -64.41
CA LEU A 224 -16.00 -7.96 -65.43
C LEU A 224 -16.77 -9.29 -65.44
N ILE A 225 -17.15 -9.82 -64.27
CA ILE A 225 -17.97 -11.04 -64.18
C ILE A 225 -19.34 -10.82 -64.81
N ALA A 226 -20.00 -9.70 -64.51
CA ALA A 226 -21.30 -9.36 -65.10
C ALA A 226 -21.20 -9.20 -66.63
N GLU A 227 -20.16 -8.54 -67.12
CA GLU A 227 -19.91 -8.37 -68.55
C GLU A 227 -19.64 -9.72 -69.25
N ASN A 228 -18.84 -10.59 -68.64
CA ASN A 228 -18.57 -11.93 -69.18
C ASN A 228 -19.85 -12.77 -69.24
N ASN A 229 -20.68 -12.74 -68.19
CA ASN A 229 -21.95 -13.45 -68.18
C ASN A 229 -22.89 -12.94 -69.27
N LYS A 230 -22.99 -11.62 -69.46
CA LYS A 230 -23.77 -11.02 -70.55
C LYS A 230 -23.27 -11.45 -71.92
N ARG A 231 -21.95 -11.38 -72.16
CA ARG A 231 -21.36 -11.82 -73.43
C ARG A 231 -21.60 -13.31 -73.69
N LYS A 232 -21.55 -14.14 -72.65
CA LYS A 232 -21.87 -15.57 -72.75
C LYS A 232 -23.33 -15.78 -73.16
N GLU A 233 -24.27 -15.04 -72.58
CA GLU A 233 -25.68 -15.09 -72.98
C GLU A 233 -25.92 -14.60 -74.42
N ASP A 234 -25.24 -13.51 -74.81
CA ASP A 234 -25.34 -12.97 -76.17
C ASP A 234 -24.77 -13.93 -77.22
N LEU A 235 -23.63 -14.59 -76.93
CA LEU A 235 -23.07 -15.64 -77.78
C LEU A 235 -24.02 -16.84 -77.92
N ALA A 236 -24.62 -17.31 -76.81
CA ALA A 236 -25.58 -18.40 -76.85
C ALA A 236 -26.81 -18.08 -77.74
N LYS A 237 -27.28 -16.83 -77.73
CA LYS A 237 -28.37 -16.38 -78.63
C LYS A 237 -27.93 -16.30 -80.09
N LEU A 238 -26.69 -15.89 -80.34
CA LEU A 238 -26.14 -15.85 -81.69
C LEU A 238 -26.00 -17.26 -82.27
N ASP A 239 -25.50 -18.21 -81.48
CA ASP A 239 -25.39 -19.62 -81.85
C ASP A 239 -26.78 -20.19 -82.21
N GLU A 240 -27.81 -19.95 -81.38
CA GLU A 240 -29.18 -20.36 -81.67
C GLU A 240 -29.72 -19.73 -82.98
N SER A 241 -29.35 -18.49 -83.26
CA SER A 241 -29.75 -17.80 -84.49
C SER A 241 -29.04 -18.35 -85.72
N LEU A 242 -27.75 -18.72 -85.59
CA LEU A 242 -26.98 -19.37 -86.66
C LEU A 242 -27.51 -20.77 -86.96
N GLU A 243 -27.87 -21.56 -85.95
CA GLU A 243 -28.50 -22.86 -86.13
C GLU A 243 -29.80 -22.73 -86.96
N LYS A 244 -30.68 -21.81 -86.58
CA LYS A 244 -31.92 -21.52 -87.34
C LYS A 244 -31.63 -21.08 -88.77
N PHE A 245 -30.61 -20.24 -88.99
CA PHE A 245 -30.21 -19.80 -90.32
C PHE A 245 -29.70 -20.97 -91.19
N ILE A 246 -28.84 -21.83 -90.64
CA ILE A 246 -28.35 -23.03 -91.32
C ILE A 246 -29.52 -23.95 -91.68
N GLU A 247 -30.45 -24.18 -90.75
CA GLU A 247 -31.64 -24.99 -91.02
C GLU A 247 -32.51 -24.40 -92.12
N ALA A 248 -32.72 -23.08 -92.12
CA ALA A 248 -33.48 -22.38 -93.16
C ALA A 248 -32.78 -22.38 -94.54
N ALA A 249 -31.44 -22.51 -94.58
CA ALA A 249 -30.67 -22.57 -95.82
C ALA A 249 -30.62 -23.98 -96.46
N LYS A 250 -30.83 -25.06 -95.68
CA LYS A 250 -30.84 -26.45 -96.18
C LYS A 250 -31.72 -26.68 -97.42
N PRO A 251 -32.96 -26.13 -97.54
CA PRO A 251 -33.78 -26.30 -98.73
C PRO A 251 -33.17 -25.66 -99.99
N ILE A 252 -32.51 -24.51 -99.84
CA ILE A 252 -31.83 -23.82 -100.95
C ILE A 252 -30.67 -24.69 -101.45
N GLU A 253 -29.88 -25.22 -100.53
CA GLU A 253 -28.76 -26.13 -100.83
C GLU A 253 -29.23 -27.41 -101.55
N GLN A 254 -30.34 -28.01 -101.09
CA GLN A 254 -30.99 -29.15 -101.76
C GLN A 254 -31.50 -28.81 -103.17
N THR A 255 -31.79 -27.55 -103.45
CA THR A 255 -32.23 -27.11 -104.79
C THR A 255 -31.04 -27.05 -105.74
N PHE A 256 -29.92 -26.47 -105.30
CA PHE A 256 -28.68 -26.41 -106.08
C PHE A 256 -28.00 -27.77 -106.27
N GLN A 257 -28.15 -28.71 -105.33
CA GLN A 257 -27.64 -30.09 -105.46
C GLN A 257 -28.43 -30.95 -106.48
N LYS A 258 -29.63 -30.53 -106.90
CA LYS A 258 -30.45 -31.23 -107.89
C LYS A 258 -30.19 -30.78 -109.33
N GLU A 259 -29.51 -29.65 -109.53
CA GLU A 259 -29.24 -29.06 -110.85
C GLU A 259 -27.84 -29.36 -111.40
N TYR A 260 -27.07 -30.24 -110.74
CA TYR A 260 -25.82 -30.84 -111.25
C TYR A 260 -25.85 -32.37 -111.15
#